data_AF-A0A1S8T7D7-F1
#
_entry.id   AF-A0A1S8T7D7-F1
#
_cell.length_a   1.000
_cell.length_b   1.000
_cell.length_c   1.000
_cell.angle_alpha   90.00
_cell.angle_beta   90.00
_cell.angle_gamma   90.00
#
_symmetry.space_group_name_H-M   'P 1'
#
loop_
_entity.id
_entity.type
_entity.pdbx_description
1 polymer ?
#
loop_
_entity_poly.entity_id
_entity_poly.type
_entity_poly.pdbx_seq_one_letter_code
_entity_poly.pdbx_strand_id
1 'polypeptide(L)'
;MSKFEFVTDDESEEFCTEIAEKMVELFIIFKDEAIGRINRCWKGLEIIGDDLIYHEDEEYWAKTIYYGKRSFWWLKEGSEDLKPIPYDN
;
A
#
# COMPACT_ATOMS: atom_id res chain seq x y z
N MET A 1 -17.60 7.05 6.69
CA MET A 1 -17.21 5.66 6.98
C MET A 1 -15.86 5.48 6.33
N SER A 2 -14.84 5.08 7.10
CA SER A 2 -13.51 4.85 6.56
C SER A 2 -13.56 3.73 5.50
N LYS A 3 -12.77 3.88 4.45
CA LYS A 3 -12.55 2.86 3.40
C LYS A 3 -11.54 1.79 3.83
N PHE A 4 -10.87 2.02 4.95
CA PHE A 4 -9.87 1.13 5.49
C PHE A 4 -10.47 0.18 6.53
N GLU A 5 -10.09 -1.11 6.45
CA GLU A 5 -10.62 -2.19 7.30
C GLU A 5 -9.78 -2.42 8.57
N PHE A 6 -8.93 -1.46 8.93
CA PHE A 6 -8.06 -1.45 10.10
C PHE A 6 -8.24 -0.14 10.87
N VAL A 7 -7.70 -0.06 12.08
CA VAL A 7 -7.87 1.13 12.92
C VAL A 7 -6.95 2.24 12.42
N THR A 8 -7.53 3.38 12.06
CA THR A 8 -6.86 4.59 11.62
C THR A 8 -7.39 5.81 12.36
N ASP A 9 -6.56 6.83 12.47
CA ASP A 9 -6.92 8.22 12.75
C ASP A 9 -6.96 9.04 11.44
N ASP A 10 -7.20 10.35 11.55
CA ASP A 10 -7.35 11.21 10.37
C ASP A 10 -6.05 11.29 9.55
N GLU A 11 -4.88 11.32 10.22
CA GLU A 11 -3.56 11.41 9.58
C GLU A 11 -3.21 10.13 8.84
N SER A 12 -3.39 8.97 9.49
CA SER A 12 -3.17 7.68 8.84
C SER A 12 -4.18 7.40 7.72
N GLU A 13 -5.43 7.83 7.83
CA GLU A 13 -6.41 7.72 6.74
C GLU A 13 -6.02 8.58 5.52
N GLU A 14 -5.48 9.77 5.75
CA GLU A 14 -4.94 10.63 4.68
C GLU A 14 -3.72 9.97 4.02
N PHE A 15 -2.75 9.50 4.81
CA PHE A 15 -1.57 8.82 4.28
C PHE A 15 -1.91 7.54 3.50
N CYS A 16 -2.84 6.72 4.01
CA CYS A 16 -3.32 5.54 3.28
C CYS A 16 -4.05 5.92 1.98
N THR A 17 -4.67 7.10 1.93
CA THR A 17 -5.28 7.64 0.71
C THR A 17 -4.22 8.02 -0.31
N GLU A 18 -3.15 8.68 0.10
CA GLU A 18 -2.01 9.03 -0.76
C GLU A 18 -1.35 7.77 -1.33
N ILE A 19 -1.15 6.74 -0.52
CA ILE A 19 -0.66 5.43 -0.99
C ILE A 19 -1.59 4.85 -2.05
N ALA A 20 -2.91 4.86 -1.82
CA ALA A 20 -3.85 4.32 -2.81
C ALA A 20 -3.78 5.08 -4.13
N GLU A 21 -3.63 6.40 -4.10
CA GLU A 21 -3.49 7.25 -5.29
C GLU A 21 -2.18 6.98 -6.01
N LYS A 22 -1.08 6.82 -5.26
CA LYS A 22 0.22 6.44 -5.80
C LYS A 22 0.20 5.05 -6.44
N MET A 23 -0.54 4.10 -5.88
CA MET A 23 -0.71 2.77 -6.47
C MET A 23 -1.46 2.83 -7.81
N VAL A 24 -2.50 3.66 -7.92
CA VAL A 24 -3.23 3.87 -9.18
C VAL A 24 -2.32 4.50 -10.22
N GLU A 25 -1.52 5.51 -9.83
CA GLU A 25 -0.56 6.18 -10.70
C GLU A 25 0.52 5.22 -11.24
N LEU A 26 1.15 4.42 -10.35
CA LEU A 26 2.29 3.58 -10.70
C LEU A 26 1.91 2.29 -11.44
N PHE A 27 0.76 1.69 -11.10
CA PHE A 27 0.43 0.33 -11.54
C PHE A 27 -0.80 0.24 -12.43
N ILE A 28 -1.50 1.35 -12.68
CA ILE A 28 -2.70 1.42 -13.53
C ILE A 28 -3.76 0.40 -13.07
N ILE A 29 -3.94 0.29 -11.75
CA ILE A 29 -5.00 -0.51 -11.12
C ILE A 29 -6.17 0.38 -10.71
N PHE A 30 -7.33 -0.21 -10.43
CA PHE A 30 -8.47 0.54 -9.91
C PHE A 30 -8.25 0.98 -8.46
N LYS A 31 -8.85 2.12 -8.08
CA LYS A 31 -8.76 2.64 -6.70
C LYS A 31 -9.28 1.62 -5.67
N ASP A 32 -10.32 0.88 -5.99
CA ASP A 32 -10.88 -0.17 -5.12
C ASP A 32 -9.89 -1.32 -4.89
N GLU A 33 -9.15 -1.72 -5.94
CA GLU A 33 -8.08 -2.71 -5.82
C GLU A 33 -6.93 -2.17 -4.96
N ALA A 34 -6.52 -0.91 -5.15
CA ALA A 34 -5.48 -0.29 -4.32
C ALA A 34 -5.88 -0.31 -2.83
N ILE A 35 -7.11 0.12 -2.52
CA ILE A 35 -7.65 0.09 -1.15
C ILE A 35 -7.69 -1.34 -0.60
N GLY A 36 -8.18 -2.32 -1.38
CA GLY A 36 -8.24 -3.70 -0.93
C GLY A 36 -6.86 -4.33 -0.69
N ARG A 37 -5.85 -3.95 -1.48
CA ARG A 37 -4.46 -4.36 -1.26
C ARG A 37 -3.89 -3.76 0.03
N ILE A 38 -4.17 -2.48 0.31
CA ILE A 38 -3.79 -1.80 1.55
C ILE A 38 -4.47 -2.50 2.75
N ASN A 39 -5.79 -2.72 2.68
CA ASN A 39 -6.55 -3.44 3.71
C ASN A 39 -6.00 -4.83 3.97
N ARG A 40 -5.60 -5.56 2.93
CA ARG A 40 -4.97 -6.88 3.08
C ARG A 40 -3.59 -6.79 3.74
N CYS A 41 -2.81 -5.76 3.43
CA CYS A 41 -1.46 -5.58 3.97
C CYS A 41 -1.48 -5.29 5.47
N TRP A 42 -2.39 -4.43 5.90
CA TRP A 42 -2.45 -3.94 7.28
C TRP A 42 -3.64 -4.47 8.07
N LYS A 43 -4.22 -5.58 7.61
CA LYS A 43 -5.34 -6.24 8.27
C LYS A 43 -5.03 -6.54 9.73
N GLY A 44 -5.83 -6.00 10.63
CA GLY A 44 -5.71 -6.23 12.07
C GLY A 44 -4.58 -5.45 12.75
N LEU A 45 -3.96 -4.49 12.06
CA LEU A 45 -3.08 -3.51 12.69
C LEU A 45 -3.89 -2.31 13.18
N GLU A 46 -3.29 -1.56 14.09
CA GLU A 46 -3.72 -0.22 14.46
C GLU A 46 -2.62 0.74 14.03
N ILE A 47 -2.94 1.65 13.13
CA ILE A 47 -2.01 2.61 12.56
C ILE A 47 -2.53 3.98 12.99
N ILE A 48 -2.03 4.47 14.13
CA ILE A 48 -2.50 5.70 14.78
C ILE A 48 -1.33 6.40 15.47
N GLY A 49 -1.36 7.72 15.54
CA GLY A 49 -0.26 8.51 16.12
C GLY A 49 1.07 8.26 15.42
N ASP A 50 2.20 8.42 16.13
CA ASP A 50 3.55 8.24 15.57
C ASP A 50 3.86 6.75 15.31
N ASP A 51 3.44 6.26 14.14
CA ASP A 51 3.65 4.88 13.69
C ASP A 51 4.87 4.78 12.76
N LEU A 52 5.55 3.62 12.80
CA LEU A 52 6.71 3.31 11.96
C LEU A 52 6.41 3.40 10.46
N ILE A 53 5.15 3.35 10.05
CA ILE A 53 4.77 3.53 8.65
C ILE A 53 5.19 4.89 8.08
N TYR A 54 5.29 5.94 8.90
CA TYR A 54 5.64 7.29 8.44
C TYR A 54 7.13 7.50 8.20
N HIS A 55 7.97 6.50 8.50
CA HIS A 55 9.40 6.57 8.18
C HIS A 55 9.67 6.42 6.67
N GLU A 56 8.73 5.88 5.93
CA GLU A 56 8.81 5.66 4.48
C GLU A 56 7.68 6.41 3.80
N ASP A 57 7.87 6.75 2.52
CA ASP A 57 6.89 7.52 1.74
C ASP A 57 5.80 6.64 1.10
N GLU A 58 4.81 7.30 0.49
CA GLU A 58 3.68 6.66 -0.16
C GLU A 58 4.08 5.78 -1.36
N GLU A 59 5.17 6.14 -2.05
CA GLU A 59 5.71 5.38 -3.18
C GLU A 59 6.36 4.07 -2.72
N TYR A 60 7.13 4.11 -1.64
CA TYR A 60 7.69 2.94 -0.99
C TYR A 60 6.60 1.97 -0.57
N TRP A 61 5.55 2.46 0.08
CA TRP A 61 4.43 1.62 0.50
C TRP A 61 3.63 1.09 -0.68
N ALA A 62 3.38 1.90 -1.71
CA ALA A 62 2.72 1.46 -2.93
C ALA A 62 3.45 0.26 -3.56
N LYS A 63 4.78 0.37 -3.76
CA LYS A 63 5.60 -0.72 -4.32
C LYS A 63 5.69 -1.92 -3.36
N THR A 64 5.81 -1.68 -2.06
CA THR A 64 5.87 -2.74 -1.05
C THR A 64 4.58 -3.54 -0.95
N ILE A 65 3.43 -2.89 -1.05
CA ILE A 65 2.11 -3.52 -1.03
C ILE A 65 1.84 -4.24 -2.35
N TYR A 66 2.26 -3.67 -3.47
CA TYR A 66 2.00 -4.22 -4.80
C TYR A 66 2.89 -5.45 -5.11
N TYR A 67 4.20 -5.35 -4.88
CA TYR A 67 5.16 -6.42 -5.17
C TYR A 67 5.48 -7.32 -3.97
N GLY A 68 5.23 -6.85 -2.76
CA GLY A 68 5.64 -7.51 -1.53
C GLY A 68 7.10 -7.22 -1.17
N LYS A 69 7.38 -6.97 0.11
CA LYS A 69 8.76 -6.71 0.60
C LYS A 69 9.76 -7.81 0.24
N ARG A 70 9.32 -9.07 0.18
CA ARG A 70 10.16 -10.24 -0.17
C ARG A 70 10.55 -10.33 -1.65
N SER A 71 9.95 -9.52 -2.52
CA SER A 71 10.37 -9.41 -3.92
C SER A 71 11.72 -8.70 -4.07
N PHE A 72 12.13 -7.93 -3.06
CA PHE A 72 13.26 -6.99 -3.12
C PHE A 72 13.11 -6.02 -4.29
N TRP A 73 11.91 -5.45 -4.46
CA TRP A 73 11.56 -4.59 -5.60
C TRP A 73 12.56 -3.44 -5.81
N TRP A 74 13.13 -2.89 -4.72
CA TRP A 74 14.12 -1.82 -4.76
C TRP A 74 15.46 -2.22 -5.40
N LEU A 75 15.76 -3.52 -5.52
CA LEU A 75 16.93 -4.04 -6.23
C LEU A 75 16.61 -4.47 -7.67
N LYS A 76 15.33 -4.49 -8.04
CA LYS A 76 14.83 -5.07 -9.30
C LYS A 76 13.96 -4.08 -10.07
N GLU A 77 14.08 -2.80 -9.77
CA GLU A 77 13.31 -1.77 -10.46
C GLU A 77 13.63 -1.81 -11.97
N GLY A 78 12.59 -1.89 -12.80
CA GLY A 78 12.72 -2.09 -14.25
C GLY A 78 12.98 -3.53 -14.71
N SER A 79 13.04 -4.52 -13.82
CA SER A 79 13.17 -5.93 -14.18
C SER A 79 11.82 -6.55 -14.59
N GLU A 80 11.80 -7.31 -15.68
CA GLU A 80 10.63 -8.08 -16.12
C GLU A 80 10.24 -9.21 -15.15
N ASP A 81 11.15 -9.61 -14.25
CA ASP A 81 10.89 -10.63 -13.23
C ASP A 81 10.10 -10.10 -12.04
N LEU A 82 9.90 -8.78 -11.95
CA LEU A 82 9.16 -8.16 -10.87
C LEU A 82 7.64 -8.31 -11.12
N LYS A 83 7.03 -9.24 -10.39
CA LYS A 83 5.60 -9.57 -10.54
C LYS A 83 4.79 -9.08 -9.35
N PRO A 84 3.57 -8.56 -9.57
CA PRO A 84 2.68 -8.18 -8.49
C PRO A 84 2.27 -9.39 -7.66
N ILE A 85 1.98 -9.16 -6.38
CA ILE A 85 1.24 -10.12 -5.57
C ILE A 85 -0.15 -10.27 -6.21
N PRO A 86 -0.63 -11.51 -6.45
CA PRO A 86 -1.99 -11.75 -6.92
C PRO A 86 -3.03 -11.03 -6.04
N TYR A 87 -4.07 -10.52 -6.69
CA TYR A 87 -5.20 -9.88 -6.01
C TYR A 87 -6.49 -10.47 -6.56
N ASP A 88 -7.17 -11.22 -5.70
CA ASP A 88 -8.47 -11.80 -5.96
C ASP A 88 -9.45 -11.02 -5.07
N ASN A 89 -10.44 -10.38 -5.70
CA ASN A 89 -11.54 -9.65 -5.05
C ASN A 89 -12.54 -10.62 -4.40
#